data_AF-A0A2G9TGI9-F1
#
_entry.id   AF-A0A2G9TGI9-F1
#
_cell.length_a   1.000
_cell.length_b   1.000
_cell.length_c   1.000
_cell.angle_alpha   90.00
_cell.angle_beta   90.00
_cell.angle_gamma   90.00
#
_symmetry.space_group_name_H-M   'P 1'
#
loop_
_entity.id
_entity.type
_entity.pdbx_description
1 polymer ?
#
loop_
_entity_poly.entity_id
_entity_poly.type
_entity_poly.pdbx_seq_one_letter_code
_entity_poly.pdbx_strand_id
1 'polypeptide(L)'
;MVKKLNEVGRAIGLTMSRTKTMVIRNEWADTSPIVLEGSALPDTDCYVYLGRVISWTTTFAQKSWEEELCMVSNGEHQKGGSAHNRQEDTS
;
A
#
# COMPACT_ATOMS: atom_id res chain seq x y z
N MET A 1 15.88 4.86 -2.21
CA MET A 1 15.88 3.88 -3.33
C MET A 1 16.05 4.54 -4.69
N VAL A 2 15.17 5.48 -5.09
CA VAL A 2 15.23 6.16 -6.42
C VAL A 2 16.59 6.81 -6.72
N LYS A 3 17.15 7.56 -5.76
CA LYS A 3 18.48 8.19 -5.92
C LYS A 3 19.58 7.17 -6.22
N LYS A 4 19.63 6.08 -5.45
CA LYS A 4 20.60 4.99 -5.63
C LYS A 4 20.45 4.29 -6.99
N LEU A 5 19.21 4.09 -7.45
CA LEU A 5 18.98 3.54 -8.79
C LEU A 5 19.51 4.46 -9.89
N ASN A 6 19.29 5.78 -9.77
CA ASN A 6 19.85 6.74 -10.71
C ASN A 6 21.39 6.74 -10.70
N GLU A 7 22.01 6.65 -9.52
CA GLU A 7 23.47 6.57 -9.37
C GLU A 7 24.05 5.31 -10.02
N VAL A 8 23.45 4.14 -9.76
CA VAL A 8 23.88 2.86 -10.36
C VAL A 8 23.66 2.86 -11.88
N GLY A 9 22.53 3.41 -12.34
CA GLY A 9 22.27 3.57 -13.78
C GLY A 9 23.32 4.45 -14.44
N ARG A 10 23.69 5.58 -13.82
CA ARG A 10 24.72 6.48 -14.36
C ARG A 10 26.08 5.82 -14.48
N ALA A 11 26.44 4.92 -13.55
CA ALA A 11 27.69 4.17 -13.61
C ALA A 11 27.79 3.27 -14.86
N ILE A 12 26.64 2.85 -15.44
CA ILE A 12 26.57 2.07 -16.68
C ILE A 12 26.09 2.90 -17.89
N GLY A 13 26.08 4.24 -17.78
CA GLY A 13 25.70 5.14 -18.87
C GLY A 13 24.19 5.35 -19.06
N LEU A 14 23.34 4.91 -18.12
CA LEU A 14 21.90 5.16 -18.13
C LEU A 14 21.53 6.34 -17.24
N THR A 15 20.52 7.12 -17.65
CA THR A 15 20.04 8.28 -16.88
C THR A 15 18.52 8.23 -16.73
N MET A 16 18.01 8.48 -15.52
CA MET A 16 16.58 8.58 -15.29
C MET A 16 16.04 9.92 -15.80
N SER A 17 14.98 9.89 -16.61
CA SER A 17 14.35 11.11 -17.12
C SER A 17 13.46 11.75 -16.04
N ARG A 18 13.79 12.98 -15.65
CA ARG A 18 13.02 13.76 -14.67
C ARG A 18 11.61 14.12 -15.14
N THR A 19 11.39 14.21 -16.46
CA THR A 19 10.09 14.58 -17.04
C THR A 19 9.17 13.38 -17.26
N LYS A 20 9.73 12.17 -17.39
CA LYS A 20 8.95 10.94 -17.63
C LYS A 20 8.78 10.08 -16.38
N THR A 21 9.53 10.35 -15.33
CA THR A 21 9.43 9.62 -14.06
C THR A 21 8.39 10.28 -13.17
N MET A 22 7.38 9.52 -12.75
CA MET A 22 6.35 9.94 -11.82
C MET A 22 6.26 8.92 -10.68
N VAL A 23 5.61 9.32 -9.58
CA VAL A 23 5.48 8.51 -8.36
C VAL A 23 4.02 8.16 -8.15
N ILE A 24 3.73 6.88 -7.88
CA ILE A 24 2.43 6.46 -7.36
C ILE A 24 2.57 6.27 -5.87
N ARG A 25 1.77 6.98 -5.07
CA ARG A 25 1.80 6.93 -3.61
C ARG A 25 0.59 6.22 -3.06
N ASN A 26 0.83 5.43 -2.01
CA ASN A 26 -0.21 4.77 -1.25
C ASN A 26 -0.61 5.57 -0.02
N GLU A 27 -1.74 5.22 0.59
CA GLU A 27 -2.26 5.91 1.79
C GLU A 27 -1.35 5.77 3.03
N TRP A 28 -0.50 4.75 3.05
CA TRP A 28 0.48 4.50 4.12
C TRP A 28 1.87 5.08 3.80
N ALA A 29 2.05 5.70 2.63
CA ALA A 29 3.35 6.17 2.18
C ALA A 29 3.63 7.56 2.75
N ASP A 30 4.91 7.82 3.03
CA ASP A 30 5.36 9.15 3.43
C ASP A 30 5.02 10.18 2.35
N THR A 31 4.43 11.29 2.76
CA THR A 31 4.06 12.42 1.90
C THR A 31 5.24 13.33 1.53
N SER A 32 6.42 13.05 2.08
CA SER A 32 7.67 13.71 1.74
C SER A 32 8.01 13.56 0.24
N PRO A 33 8.44 14.64 -0.43
CA PRO A 33 8.72 14.62 -1.86
C PRO A 33 9.94 13.76 -2.17
N ILE A 34 9.83 12.94 -3.22
CA ILE A 34 10.98 12.18 -3.74
C ILE A 34 11.77 13.10 -4.66
N VAL A 35 12.96 13.51 -4.19
CA VAL A 35 13.86 14.39 -4.95
C VAL A 35 14.86 13.59 -5.78
N LEU A 36 14.92 13.87 -7.08
CA LEU A 36 15.90 13.33 -8.03
C LEU A 36 16.68 14.50 -8.65
N GLU A 37 18.00 14.51 -8.45
CA GLU A 37 18.90 15.56 -9.00
C GLU A 37 18.43 16.99 -8.69
N GLY A 38 17.91 17.21 -7.48
CA GLY A 38 17.42 18.52 -7.03
C GLY A 38 16.00 18.88 -7.47
N SER A 39 15.31 18.05 -8.26
CA SER A 39 13.91 18.24 -8.65
C SER A 39 13.00 17.23 -7.94
N ALA A 40 11.87 17.68 -7.40
CA ALA A 40 10.85 16.77 -6.88
C ALA A 40 10.14 16.06 -8.05
N LEU A 41 9.95 14.74 -7.92
CA LEU A 41 9.17 13.98 -8.89
C LEU A 41 7.67 14.21 -8.64
N PRO A 42 6.85 14.40 -9.69
CA PRO A 42 5.42 14.57 -9.54
C PRO A 42 4.73 13.25 -9.20
N ASP A 43 3.62 13.36 -8.48
CA ASP A 43 2.74 12.22 -8.23
C ASP A 43 1.78 11.96 -9.38
N THR A 44 1.30 10.73 -9.46
CA THR A 44 0.23 10.32 -10.36
C THR A 44 -0.60 9.21 -9.73
N ASP A 45 -1.87 9.11 -10.14
CA ASP A 45 -2.78 8.06 -9.66
C ASP A 45 -2.79 6.84 -10.59
N CYS A 46 -2.22 6.95 -11.79
CA CYS A 46 -2.17 5.88 -12.76
C CYS A 46 -1.03 6.03 -13.77
N TYR A 47 -0.68 4.93 -14.42
CA TYR A 47 0.29 4.89 -15.51
C TYR A 47 -0.12 3.86 -16.56
N VAL A 48 0.38 4.04 -17.78
CA VAL A 48 0.20 3.05 -18.84
C VAL A 48 1.44 2.19 -18.93
N TYR A 49 1.28 0.89 -18.71
CA TYR A 49 2.34 -0.10 -18.84
C TYR A 49 1.97 -1.13 -19.90
N LEU A 50 2.78 -1.20 -20.97
CA LEU A 50 2.59 -2.16 -22.07
C LEU A 50 1.15 -2.14 -22.64
N GLY A 51 0.57 -0.94 -22.76
CA GLY A 51 -0.80 -0.75 -23.28
C GLY A 51 -1.93 -0.97 -22.27
N ARG A 52 -1.63 -1.27 -21.01
CA ARG A 52 -2.62 -1.41 -19.93
C ARG A 52 -2.53 -0.23 -18.98
N VAL A 53 -3.68 0.31 -18.59
CA VAL A 53 -3.75 1.30 -17.52
C VAL A 53 -3.63 0.58 -16.18
N ILE A 54 -2.68 1.01 -15.38
CA ILE A 54 -2.45 0.53 -14.03
C ILE A 54 -2.70 1.73 -13.11
N SER A 55 -3.76 1.65 -12.31
CA SER A 55 -4.06 2.67 -11.29
C SER A 55 -3.62 2.22 -9.91
N TRP A 56 -3.47 3.20 -9.03
CA TRP A 56 -3.35 3.00 -7.58
C TRP A 56 -4.43 2.03 -7.06
N THR A 57 -5.69 2.30 -7.40
CA THR A 57 -6.85 1.51 -6.96
C THR A 57 -6.81 0.07 -7.45
N THR A 58 -6.47 -0.18 -8.72
CA THR A 58 -6.44 -1.56 -9.25
C THR A 58 -5.26 -2.37 -8.70
N THR A 59 -4.12 -1.73 -8.43
CA THR A 59 -2.89 -2.44 -8.01
C THR A 59 -2.84 -2.72 -6.52
N PHE A 60 -3.45 -1.86 -5.71
CA PHE A 60 -3.32 -1.92 -4.25
C PHE A 60 -4.64 -2.06 -3.50
N ALA A 61 -5.78 -1.64 -4.06
CA ALA A 61 -7.06 -1.99 -3.45
C ALA A 61 -7.27 -3.52 -3.48
N GLN A 62 -6.80 -4.22 -4.52
CA GLN A 62 -6.88 -5.69 -4.57
C GLN A 62 -6.12 -6.40 -3.43
N LYS A 63 -5.07 -5.77 -2.87
CA LYS A 63 -4.36 -6.29 -1.68
C LYS A 63 -5.02 -5.89 -0.36
N SER A 64 -5.72 -4.76 -0.32
CA SER A 64 -6.43 -4.28 0.88
C SER A 64 -7.51 -5.27 1.33
N TRP A 65 -8.30 -5.82 0.39
CA TRP A 65 -9.32 -6.83 0.71
C TRP A 65 -8.73 -8.19 1.16
N GLU A 66 -7.53 -8.57 0.70
CA GLU A 66 -6.88 -9.83 1.11
C GLU A 66 -6.33 -9.76 2.54
N GLU A 67 -5.87 -8.60 3.00
CA GLU A 67 -5.44 -8.39 4.39
C GLU A 67 -6.62 -8.21 5.35
N GLU A 68 -7.71 -7.57 4.92
CA GLU A 68 -8.95 -7.43 5.71
C GLU A 68 -9.62 -8.80 5.95
N LEU A 69 -9.64 -9.69 4.95
CA LEU A 69 -10.15 -11.06 5.09
C LEU A 69 -9.30 -11.95 6.02
N CYS A 70 -7.98 -11.70 6.11
CA CYS A 70 -7.07 -12.43 6.99
C CYS A 70 -7.25 -12.00 8.47
N MET A 71 -7.58 -10.74 8.72
CA MET A 71 -7.90 -10.24 10.06
C MET A 71 -9.27 -10.73 10.55
N VAL A 72 -10.27 -10.83 9.65
CA VAL A 72 -11.61 -11.37 9.97
C VAL A 72 -11.58 -12.86 10.29
N SER A 73 -10.75 -13.65 9.61
CA SER A 73 -10.66 -15.11 9.84
C SER A 73 -9.97 -15.50 11.16
N ASN A 74 -9.20 -14.59 11.78
CA ASN A 74 -8.53 -14.84 13.07
C ASN A 74 -9.36 -14.41 14.30
N GLY A 75 -10.57 -13.88 14.10
CA GLY A 75 -11.46 -13.43 15.18
C GLY A 75 -12.45 -14.49 15.70
N GLU A 76 -12.61 -15.62 15.00
CA GLU A 76 -13.63 -16.62 15.32
C GLU A 76 -13.05 -17.89 15.92
N HIS A 77 -12.38 -17.80 17.08
CA HIS A 77 -12.07 -19.02 17.82
C HIS A 77 -12.01 -18.83 19.34
N GLN A 78 -13.09 -18.31 19.95
CA GLN A 78 -13.47 -18.71 21.33
C GLN A 78 -14.99 -18.73 21.48
N LYS A 79 -15.63 -19.85 21.09
CA LYS A 79 -16.92 -20.26 21.63
C LYS A 79 -16.72 -21.56 22.42
N GLY A 80 -16.96 -21.47 23.71
CA GLY A 80 -17.08 -22.58 24.65
C GLY A 80 -17.15 -21.96 26.05
N GLY A 81 -18.28 -21.82 26.73
CA GLY A 81 -19.42 -22.73 26.82
C GLY A 81 -19.39 -23.31 28.23
N SER A 82 -20.32 -22.91 29.10
CA SER A 82 -21.07 -23.80 30.00
C SER A 82 -21.79 -23.01 31.09
N ALA A 83 -23.04 -23.40 31.31
CA ALA A 83 -24.05 -22.80 32.16
C ALA A 83 -23.86 -23.08 33.66
N HIS A 84 -24.34 -22.19 34.54
CA HIS A 84 -25.07 -22.60 35.74
C HIS A 84 -26.02 -21.49 36.25
N ASN A 85 -27.15 -21.96 36.75
CA ASN A 85 -28.41 -21.27 37.02
C ASN A 85 -28.51 -20.83 38.51
N ARG A 86 -29.13 -19.67 38.80
CA ARG A 86 -29.95 -19.42 40.02
C ARG A 86 -30.58 -18.01 40.00
N GLN A 87 -31.89 -17.95 39.73
CA GLN A 87 -32.97 -17.59 40.69
C GLN A 87 -32.53 -16.70 41.89
N GLU A 88 -33.20 -15.62 42.33
CA GLU A 88 -34.64 -15.35 42.49
C GLU A 88 -34.92 -13.82 42.61
N ASP A 89 -36.20 -13.47 42.40
CA ASP A 89 -36.83 -12.16 42.58
C ASP A 89 -36.76 -11.59 44.01
N THR A 90 -37.29 -10.36 44.16
CA THR A 90 -37.59 -9.53 45.36
C THR A 90 -36.60 -8.36 45.55
N SER A 91 -37.01 -7.10 45.71
CA SER A 91 -38.33 -6.49 45.92
C SER A 91 -38.33 -5.04 45.45
#